data_AF-A0A7J7IHT5-F1
#
_entry.id   AF-A0A7J7IHT5-F1
#
_cell.length_a   1.000
_cell.length_b   1.000
_cell.length_c   1.000
_cell.angle_alpha   90.00
_cell.angle_beta   90.00
_cell.angle_gamma   90.00
#
_symmetry.space_group_name_H-M   'P 1'
#
loop_
_entity.id
_entity.type
_entity.pdbx_description
1 polymer ?
#
loop_
_entity_poly.entity_id
_entity_poly.type
_entity_poly.pdbx_seq_one_letter_code
_entity_poly.pdbx_strand_id
1 'polypeptide(L)'
;MLFPQVLVCIRHRSARGSVVLLSSKRLKYFHFIGRFCAKALLDGRLLDLRFSPAFWRLVRALADASHTVSERLTGNRALFRAVKKRVDLSLTRVVEVDAELARSLHSIAQMRLANEEDIAALCIDWTVPGHPHIEMRRHGRSMTVSKQNLDDYIRTVTEYVLFDCAARPAYAFLEGFQNICSVWALLSVFSPDEEANIALCGPDIYPWSEQELLSALRFDHGYTSESATARNFVQCAL
;
A
#
# COMPACT_ATOMS: atom_id res chain seq x y z
N MET A 1 8.81 -6.49 -0.79
CA MET A 1 7.76 -5.67 -0.11
C MET A 1 6.47 -6.46 -0.11
N LEU A 2 5.74 -6.54 1.00
CA LEU A 2 4.48 -7.28 1.12
C LEU A 2 3.26 -6.60 0.47
N PHE A 3 3.48 -5.60 -0.37
CA PHE A 3 2.43 -4.89 -1.10
C PHE A 3 2.71 -4.65 -2.62
N PRO A 4 3.15 -5.62 -3.44
CA PRO A 4 3.15 -5.45 -4.91
C PRO A 4 1.86 -5.96 -5.55
N GLN A 5 0.93 -6.52 -4.76
CA GLN A 5 -0.35 -7.00 -5.25
C GLN A 5 -1.43 -6.36 -4.41
N VAL A 6 -2.13 -5.40 -5.01
CA VAL A 6 -3.44 -4.90 -4.57
C VAL A 6 -4.18 -6.08 -3.95
N LEU A 7 -4.65 -5.90 -2.72
CA LEU A 7 -5.25 -6.96 -1.92
C LEU A 7 -6.58 -7.42 -2.57
N VAL A 8 -6.50 -8.22 -3.63
CA VAL A 8 -7.60 -8.66 -4.47
C VAL A 8 -8.45 -9.65 -3.70
N CYS A 9 -9.67 -9.28 -3.32
CA CYS A 9 -10.63 -10.27 -2.85
C CYS A 9 -12.02 -10.06 -3.46
N ILE A 10 -12.50 -11.17 -4.02
CA ILE A 10 -13.68 -11.36 -4.85
C ILE A 10 -14.97 -11.32 -3.99
N ARG A 11 -15.99 -10.64 -4.55
CA ARG A 11 -17.45 -10.65 -4.33
C ARG A 11 -18.01 -11.11 -2.96
N HIS A 12 -18.78 -10.21 -2.34
CA HIS A 12 -20.14 -10.57 -1.93
C HIS A 12 -21.12 -9.40 -2.18
N ARG A 13 -22.25 -9.74 -2.80
CA ARG A 13 -23.30 -8.85 -3.32
C ARG A 13 -23.89 -8.00 -2.19
N SER A 14 -23.69 -6.68 -2.22
CA SER A 14 -24.48 -5.74 -1.41
C SER A 14 -24.97 -4.58 -2.27
N ALA A 15 -26.28 -4.36 -2.23
CA ALA A 15 -27.01 -3.44 -3.10
C ALA A 15 -26.86 -1.97 -2.70
N ARG A 16 -25.73 -1.51 -2.12
CA ARG A 16 -25.43 -0.11 -1.72
C ARG A 16 -23.91 0.12 -1.65
N GLY A 17 -23.32 0.70 -2.71
CA GLY A 17 -21.90 1.09 -2.79
C GLY A 17 -20.93 -0.10 -2.79
N SER A 18 -20.12 -0.23 -3.84
CA SER A 18 -19.15 -1.31 -4.01
C SER A 18 -17.99 -1.17 -3.02
N VAL A 19 -18.18 -1.58 -1.76
CA VAL A 19 -17.06 -1.75 -0.82
C VAL A 19 -16.50 -3.15 -1.05
N VAL A 20 -15.25 -3.23 -1.51
CA VAL A 20 -14.51 -4.50 -1.63
C VAL A 20 -14.36 -5.11 -0.24
N LEU A 21 -15.19 -6.10 0.08
CA LEU A 21 -15.13 -6.78 1.37
C LEU A 21 -14.09 -7.90 1.30
N LEU A 22 -12.94 -7.69 1.94
CA LEU A 22 -11.98 -8.76 2.21
C LEU A 22 -12.62 -9.92 2.96
N SER A 23 -12.22 -11.15 2.60
CA SER A 23 -12.71 -12.36 3.27
C SER A 23 -12.32 -12.36 4.75
N SER A 24 -13.23 -12.86 5.60
CA SER A 24 -13.00 -12.95 7.05
C SER A 24 -11.73 -13.75 7.39
N LYS A 25 -11.34 -14.71 6.54
CA LYS A 25 -10.09 -15.48 6.69
C LYS A 25 -8.85 -14.59 6.53
N ARG A 26 -8.82 -13.70 5.54
CA ARG A 26 -7.69 -12.78 5.32
C ARG A 26 -7.54 -11.77 6.44
N LEU A 27 -8.65 -11.24 6.96
CA LEU A 27 -8.62 -10.35 8.12
C LEU A 27 -8.02 -11.03 9.35
N LYS A 28 -8.31 -12.32 9.57
CA LYS A 28 -7.66 -13.11 10.64
C LYS A 28 -6.14 -13.23 10.46
N TYR A 29 -5.65 -13.33 9.23
CA TYR A 29 -4.21 -13.31 8.97
C TYR A 29 -3.58 -11.96 9.30
N PHE A 30 -4.18 -10.84 8.90
CA PHE A 30 -3.68 -9.52 9.28
C PHE A 30 -3.69 -9.31 10.80
N HIS A 31 -4.74 -9.77 11.48
CA HIS A 31 -4.78 -9.78 12.94
C HIS A 31 -3.67 -10.61 13.56
N PHE A 32 -3.42 -11.80 13.03
CA PHE A 32 -2.31 -12.65 13.48
C PHE A 32 -0.94 -11.98 13.25
N ILE A 33 -0.73 -11.39 12.06
CA ILE A 33 0.50 -10.66 11.72
C ILE A 33 0.71 -9.50 12.71
N GLY A 34 -0.34 -8.77 13.07
CA GLY A 34 -0.27 -7.74 14.11
C GLY A 34 0.24 -8.27 15.45
N ARG A 35 -0.33 -9.39 15.94
CA ARG A 35 0.13 -10.05 17.18
C ARG A 35 1.57 -10.51 17.07
N PHE A 36 1.95 -11.06 15.91
CA PHE A 36 3.29 -11.57 15.65
C PHE A 36 4.33 -10.46 15.65
N CYS A 37 4.07 -9.34 14.95
CA CYS A 37 4.94 -8.16 14.95
C CYS A 37 5.09 -7.56 16.35
N ALA A 38 3.99 -7.45 17.11
CA ALA A 38 4.04 -6.95 18.48
C ALA A 38 4.88 -7.85 19.40
N LYS A 39 4.73 -9.17 19.27
CA LYS A 39 5.53 -10.12 20.05
C LYS A 39 7.02 -10.08 19.65
N ALA A 40 7.33 -10.01 18.36
CA ALA A 40 8.70 -9.89 17.89
C ALA A 40 9.38 -8.61 18.40
N LEU A 41 8.65 -7.49 18.40
CA LEU A 41 9.13 -6.23 18.95
C LEU A 41 9.44 -6.33 20.45
N LEU A 42 8.54 -6.94 21.24
CA LEU A 42 8.77 -7.18 22.67
C LEU A 42 9.96 -8.11 22.95
N ASP A 43 10.15 -9.11 22.09
CA ASP A 43 11.23 -10.09 22.22
C ASP A 43 12.56 -9.58 21.62
N GLY A 44 12.60 -8.38 21.05
CA GLY A 44 13.79 -7.81 20.40
C GLY A 44 14.24 -8.59 19.17
N ARG A 45 13.31 -9.22 18.44
CA ARG A 45 13.60 -10.03 17.25
C ARG A 45 13.23 -9.28 15.97
N LEU A 46 14.13 -9.34 15.00
CA LEU A 46 13.89 -8.80 13.66
C LEU A 46 13.03 -9.77 12.81
N LEU A 47 12.15 -9.20 12.00
CA LEU A 47 11.26 -9.88 11.07
C LEU A 47 11.59 -9.49 9.65
N ASP A 48 11.61 -10.45 8.72
CA ASP A 48 11.70 -10.15 7.30
C ASP A 48 10.31 -9.83 6.70
N LEU A 49 9.65 -8.80 7.22
CA LEU A 49 8.28 -8.42 6.85
C LEU A 49 8.17 -6.89 6.69
N ARG A 50 8.63 -6.39 5.54
CA ARG A 50 8.54 -4.97 5.19
C ARG A 50 7.17 -4.58 4.61
N PHE A 51 6.54 -3.60 5.26
CA PHE A 51 5.29 -2.96 4.81
C PHE A 51 5.58 -1.65 4.08
N SER A 52 4.64 -1.17 3.26
CA SER A 52 4.81 0.13 2.59
C SER A 52 4.66 1.28 3.60
N PRO A 53 5.32 2.44 3.38
CA PRO A 53 5.13 3.64 4.20
C PRO A 53 3.65 4.06 4.31
N ALA A 54 2.92 3.97 3.20
CA ALA A 54 1.47 4.23 3.17
C ALA A 54 0.68 3.35 4.15
N PHE A 55 1.06 2.08 4.33
CA PHE A 55 0.42 1.20 5.30
C PHE A 55 0.67 1.66 6.74
N TRP A 56 1.89 2.06 7.08
CA TRP A 56 2.22 2.57 8.42
C TRP A 56 1.53 3.89 8.74
N ARG A 57 1.46 4.82 7.78
CA ARG A 57 0.69 6.07 7.91
C ARG A 57 -0.78 5.77 8.19
N LEU A 58 -1.35 4.77 7.52
CA LEU A 58 -2.73 4.33 7.74
C LEU A 58 -2.94 3.72 9.14
N VAL A 59 -2.04 2.85 9.59
CA VAL A 59 -2.09 2.25 10.94
C VAL A 59 -2.00 3.33 12.02
N ARG A 60 -1.12 4.33 11.86
CA ARG A 60 -1.01 5.48 12.77
C ARG A 60 -2.31 6.29 12.80
N ALA A 61 -2.82 6.67 11.63
CA ALA A 61 -4.06 7.44 11.56
C ALA A 61 -5.27 6.69 12.16
N LEU A 62 -5.31 5.35 12.03
CA LEU A 62 -6.29 4.49 12.70
C LEU A 62 -6.11 4.46 14.21
N ALA A 63 -4.87 4.39 14.71
CA ALA A 63 -4.58 4.46 16.14
C ALA A 63 -5.03 5.80 16.73
N ASP A 64 -4.64 6.92 16.12
CA ASP A 64 -5.01 8.28 16.54
C ASP A 64 -6.53 8.47 16.59
N ALA A 65 -7.22 7.99 15.56
CA ALA A 65 -8.67 8.08 15.50
C ALA A 65 -9.36 7.16 16.51
N SER A 66 -8.78 6.00 16.82
CA SER A 66 -9.32 5.07 17.83
C SER A 66 -9.28 5.67 19.24
N HIS A 67 -8.29 6.52 19.55
CA HIS A 67 -8.25 7.27 20.81
C HIS A 67 -9.22 8.46 20.86
N THR A 68 -9.50 9.07 19.70
CA THR A 68 -10.42 10.23 19.63
C THR A 68 -11.88 9.80 19.64
N VAL A 69 -12.21 8.68 19.00
CA VAL A 69 -13.57 8.16 18.88
C VAL A 69 -13.87 7.32 20.12
N SER A 70 -14.43 7.96 21.15
CA SER A 70 -15.04 7.28 22.29
C SER A 70 -15.98 6.16 21.81
N GLU A 71 -16.02 5.04 22.53
CA GLU A 71 -16.86 3.83 22.30
C GLU A 71 -18.37 4.10 22.05
N ARG A 72 -18.82 5.35 22.14
CA ARG A 72 -20.21 5.79 21.98
C ARG A 72 -20.68 5.95 20.53
N LEU A 73 -19.83 5.82 19.52
CA LEU A 73 -20.24 5.85 18.10
C LEU A 73 -20.13 4.45 17.48
N THR A 74 -21.28 3.79 17.41
CA THR A 74 -21.56 2.48 16.81
C THR A 74 -20.82 2.23 15.47
N GLY A 75 -19.68 1.54 15.56
CA GLY A 75 -19.09 0.72 14.51
C GLY A 75 -17.91 1.32 13.73
N ASN A 76 -17.02 0.44 13.24
CA ASN A 76 -15.80 0.73 12.48
C ASN A 76 -16.00 1.67 11.27
N ARG A 77 -17.24 1.84 10.79
CA ARG A 77 -17.58 2.78 9.70
C ARG A 77 -17.34 4.25 10.08
N ALA A 78 -17.65 4.65 11.32
CA ALA A 78 -17.43 6.02 11.77
C ALA A 78 -15.93 6.32 11.87
N LEU A 79 -15.17 5.36 12.41
CA LEU A 79 -13.71 5.39 12.47
C LEU A 79 -13.10 5.55 11.08
N PHE A 80 -13.40 4.65 10.13
CA PHE A 80 -12.82 4.73 8.79
C PHE A 80 -13.17 6.03 8.09
N ARG A 81 -14.37 6.58 8.28
CA ARG A 81 -14.73 7.89 7.73
C ARG A 81 -13.91 9.02 8.35
N ALA A 82 -13.65 8.98 9.66
CA ALA A 82 -12.83 9.97 10.34
C ALA A 82 -11.38 9.92 9.86
N VAL A 83 -10.82 8.72 9.73
CA VAL A 83 -9.45 8.51 9.23
C VAL A 83 -9.32 8.95 7.77
N LYS A 84 -10.28 8.59 6.90
CA LYS A 84 -10.26 8.97 5.48
C LYS A 84 -10.17 10.48 5.27
N LYS A 85 -10.68 11.29 6.21
CA LYS A 85 -10.59 12.77 6.19
C LYS A 85 -9.24 13.33 6.66
N ARG A 86 -8.45 12.54 7.39
CA ARG A 86 -7.17 12.96 7.99
C ARG A 86 -5.95 12.48 7.21
N VAL A 87 -6.11 11.42 6.41
CA VAL A 87 -5.04 10.87 5.59
C VAL A 87 -4.95 11.63 4.27
N ASP A 88 -3.72 11.93 3.84
CA ASP A 88 -3.43 12.47 2.52
C ASP A 88 -3.68 11.42 1.43
N LEU A 89 -4.73 11.65 0.63
CA LEU A 89 -5.14 10.82 -0.50
C LEU A 89 -4.80 11.48 -1.84
N SER A 90 -3.72 12.24 -1.88
CA SER A 90 -3.23 12.87 -3.10
C SER A 90 -2.63 11.86 -4.07
N LEU A 91 -2.76 12.13 -5.38
CA LEU A 91 -2.17 11.30 -6.43
C LEU A 91 -0.66 11.11 -6.27
N THR A 92 0.04 12.12 -5.73
CA THR A 92 1.48 12.07 -5.43
C THR A 92 1.87 10.94 -4.48
N ARG A 93 0.97 10.48 -3.62
CA ARG A 93 1.21 9.40 -2.66
C ARG A 93 1.05 8.00 -3.26
N VAL A 94 0.44 7.87 -4.45
CA VAL A 94 0.22 6.56 -5.11
C VAL A 94 1.55 5.87 -5.40
N VAL A 95 2.62 6.64 -5.65
CA VAL A 95 3.97 6.10 -5.92
C VAL A 95 4.52 5.24 -4.78
N GLU A 96 4.08 5.48 -3.54
CA GLU A 96 4.49 4.70 -2.36
C GLU A 96 3.88 3.29 -2.33
N VAL A 97 2.82 3.07 -3.10
CA VAL A 97 2.11 1.78 -3.20
C VAL A 97 2.39 1.13 -4.55
N ASP A 98 2.24 1.90 -5.63
CA ASP A 98 2.41 1.42 -7.00
C ASP A 98 2.92 2.58 -7.89
N ALA A 99 4.23 2.54 -8.17
CA ALA A 99 4.90 3.54 -9.00
C ALA A 99 4.45 3.51 -10.46
N GLU A 100 4.05 2.36 -10.99
CA GLU A 100 3.57 2.24 -12.36
C GLU A 100 2.18 2.85 -12.50
N LEU A 101 1.27 2.48 -11.60
CA LEU A 101 -0.05 3.06 -11.55
C LEU A 101 0.00 4.58 -11.34
N ALA A 102 0.89 5.07 -10.47
CA ALA A 102 1.10 6.50 -10.28
C ALA A 102 1.48 7.20 -11.59
N ARG A 103 2.42 6.64 -12.37
CA ARG A 103 2.80 7.17 -13.69
C ARG A 103 1.63 7.19 -14.66
N SER A 104 0.87 6.10 -14.76
CA SER A 104 -0.29 6.01 -15.64
C SER A 104 -1.35 7.05 -15.27
N LEU A 105 -1.68 7.19 -13.99
CA LEU A 105 -2.65 8.18 -13.51
C LEU A 105 -2.15 9.62 -13.74
N HIS A 106 -0.87 9.89 -13.56
CA HIS A 106 -0.29 11.21 -13.88
C HIS A 106 -0.37 11.52 -15.38
N SER A 107 -0.11 10.55 -16.25
CA SER A 107 -0.26 10.71 -17.70
C SER A 107 -1.71 11.01 -18.08
N ILE A 108 -2.66 10.22 -17.57
CA ILE A 108 -4.10 10.43 -17.79
C ILE A 108 -4.54 11.80 -17.25
N ALA A 109 -4.02 12.23 -16.09
CA ALA A 109 -4.30 13.54 -15.51
C ALA A 109 -3.83 14.72 -16.37
N GLN A 110 -2.79 14.54 -17.19
CA GLN A 110 -2.31 15.56 -18.12
C GLN A 110 -3.18 15.66 -19.38
N MET A 111 -3.95 14.62 -19.71
CA MET A 111 -4.86 14.60 -20.85
C MET A 111 -6.13 15.44 -20.66
N ARG A 112 -6.27 16.19 -19.55
CA ARG A 112 -7.41 17.11 -19.34
C ARG A 112 -7.60 18.13 -20.45
N LEU A 113 -6.52 18.51 -21.13
CA LEU A 113 -6.55 19.45 -22.26
C LEU A 113 -6.75 18.75 -23.61
N ALA A 114 -6.69 17.42 -23.67
CA ALA A 114 -6.87 16.63 -24.89
C ALA A 114 -8.33 16.63 -25.36
N ASN A 115 -8.56 16.14 -26.58
CA ASN A 115 -9.90 16.02 -27.13
C ASN A 115 -10.68 14.89 -26.45
N GLU A 116 -12.00 14.94 -26.51
CA GLU A 116 -12.85 13.90 -25.93
C GLU A 116 -12.63 12.54 -26.61
N GLU A 117 -12.36 12.54 -27.91
CA GLU A 117 -12.02 11.35 -28.69
C GLU A 117 -10.73 10.67 -28.21
N ASP A 118 -9.71 11.45 -27.84
CA ASP A 118 -8.43 10.92 -27.35
C ASP A 118 -8.61 10.18 -26.02
N ILE A 119 -9.44 10.72 -25.12
CA ILE A 119 -9.74 10.10 -23.82
C ILE A 119 -10.60 8.85 -24.03
N ALA A 120 -11.60 8.92 -24.91
CA ALA A 120 -12.46 7.79 -25.23
C ALA A 120 -11.69 6.63 -25.88
N ALA A 121 -10.67 6.94 -26.71
CA ALA A 121 -9.82 5.95 -27.36
C ALA A 121 -9.00 5.09 -26.39
N LEU A 122 -8.76 5.58 -25.16
CA LEU A 122 -8.11 4.80 -24.10
C LEU A 122 -8.96 3.61 -23.63
N CYS A 123 -10.27 3.58 -23.94
CA CYS A 123 -11.20 2.53 -23.55
C CYS A 123 -11.18 2.22 -22.05
N ILE A 124 -10.94 3.23 -21.22
CA ILE A 124 -10.89 3.07 -19.75
C ILE A 124 -12.32 2.93 -19.23
N ASP A 125 -12.53 1.96 -18.36
CA ASP A 125 -13.79 1.75 -17.64
C ASP A 125 -13.62 2.05 -16.14
N TRP A 126 -14.70 1.94 -15.36
CA TRP A 126 -14.66 2.18 -13.91
C TRP A 126 -14.23 0.94 -13.10
N THR A 127 -13.22 0.22 -13.58
CA THR A 127 -12.54 -0.84 -12.84
C THR A 127 -11.17 -0.37 -12.33
N VAL A 128 -10.66 -1.04 -11.30
CA VAL A 128 -9.31 -0.75 -10.79
C VAL A 128 -8.28 -1.21 -11.84
N PRO A 129 -7.32 -0.36 -12.24
CA PRO A 129 -6.28 -0.76 -13.19
C PRO A 129 -5.55 -2.04 -12.75
N GLY A 130 -5.34 -2.96 -13.70
CA GLY A 130 -4.80 -4.30 -13.45
C GLY A 130 -5.77 -5.29 -12.79
N HIS A 131 -6.95 -4.84 -12.37
CA HIS A 131 -7.90 -5.62 -11.57
C HIS A 131 -9.36 -5.48 -12.08
N PRO A 132 -9.67 -6.01 -13.29
CA PRO A 132 -10.96 -5.79 -13.97
C PRO A 132 -12.18 -6.39 -13.26
N HIS A 133 -11.96 -7.21 -12.23
CA HIS A 133 -13.00 -7.81 -11.40
C HIS A 133 -13.43 -6.89 -10.24
N ILE A 134 -12.74 -5.76 -10.04
CA ILE A 134 -13.03 -4.78 -9.00
C ILE A 134 -13.64 -3.54 -9.65
N GLU A 135 -14.97 -3.46 -9.62
CA GLU A 135 -15.71 -2.30 -10.08
C GLU A 135 -15.79 -1.23 -9.00
N MET A 136 -15.36 0.00 -9.32
CA MET A 136 -15.37 1.14 -8.41
C MET A 136 -16.75 1.80 -8.31
N ARG A 137 -17.58 1.63 -9.33
CA ARG A 137 -18.98 2.06 -9.37
C ARG A 137 -19.87 0.88 -9.73
N ARG A 138 -21.19 1.01 -9.53
CA ARG A 138 -22.12 -0.02 -10.00
C ARG A 138 -22.11 -0.06 -11.52
N HIS A 139 -21.99 -1.26 -12.09
CA HIS A 139 -21.89 -1.44 -13.54
C HIS A 139 -20.69 -0.67 -14.11
N GLY A 140 -19.62 -0.57 -13.32
CA GLY A 140 -18.47 0.28 -13.65
C GLY A 140 -17.77 -0.18 -14.93
N ARG A 141 -17.75 -1.49 -15.20
CA ARG A 141 -17.21 -2.08 -16.42
C ARG A 141 -17.97 -1.69 -17.70
N SER A 142 -19.25 -1.31 -17.56
CA SER A 142 -20.09 -0.86 -18.67
C SER A 142 -20.10 0.66 -18.82
N MET A 143 -19.45 1.38 -17.90
CA MET A 143 -19.33 2.83 -17.94
C MET A 143 -17.95 3.18 -18.47
N THR A 144 -17.88 4.02 -19.51
CA THR A 144 -16.61 4.54 -20.00
C THR A 144 -16.20 5.78 -19.23
N VAL A 145 -14.89 5.94 -19.08
CA VAL A 145 -14.30 7.19 -18.62
C VAL A 145 -14.28 8.17 -19.79
N SER A 146 -14.81 9.36 -19.53
CA SER A 146 -14.91 10.47 -20.48
C SER A 146 -14.23 11.69 -19.90
N LYS A 147 -14.05 12.73 -20.71
CA LYS A 147 -13.43 13.98 -20.28
C LYS A 147 -14.13 14.60 -19.06
N GLN A 148 -15.45 14.50 -18.99
CA GLN A 148 -16.26 15.08 -17.91
C GLN A 148 -16.15 14.32 -16.58
N ASN A 149 -15.78 13.04 -16.62
CA ASN A 149 -15.73 12.18 -15.44
C ASN A 149 -14.31 11.69 -15.08
N LEU A 150 -13.31 12.15 -15.84
CA LEU A 150 -11.89 11.80 -15.71
C LEU A 150 -11.34 12.10 -14.31
N ASP A 151 -11.63 13.27 -13.78
CA ASP A 151 -11.17 13.71 -12.46
C ASP A 151 -11.73 12.83 -11.35
N ASP A 152 -13.01 12.48 -11.46
CA ASP A 152 -13.64 11.56 -10.54
C ASP A 152 -13.03 10.16 -10.64
N TYR A 153 -12.68 9.70 -11.84
CA TYR A 153 -12.02 8.41 -12.03
C TYR A 153 -10.65 8.41 -11.32
N ILE A 154 -9.79 9.40 -11.60
CA ILE A 154 -8.47 9.53 -10.98
C ILE A 154 -8.58 9.58 -9.46
N ARG A 155 -9.49 10.41 -8.93
CA ARG A 155 -9.75 10.51 -7.50
C ARG A 155 -10.21 9.18 -6.90
N THR A 156 -11.14 8.49 -7.56
CA THR A 156 -11.68 7.22 -7.07
C THR A 156 -10.61 6.12 -7.04
N VAL A 157 -9.78 5.99 -8.08
CA VAL A 157 -8.66 5.04 -8.10
C VAL A 157 -7.66 5.37 -7.00
N THR A 158 -7.30 6.65 -6.86
CA THR A 158 -6.35 7.13 -5.85
C THR A 158 -6.84 6.82 -4.43
N GLU A 159 -8.10 7.16 -4.12
CA GLU A 159 -8.72 6.86 -2.83
C GLU A 159 -8.78 5.35 -2.56
N TYR A 160 -9.07 4.54 -3.58
CA TYR A 160 -9.15 3.09 -3.43
C TYR A 160 -7.80 2.48 -3.07
N VAL A 161 -6.75 2.84 -3.81
CA VAL A 161 -5.38 2.30 -3.65
C VAL A 161 -4.76 2.75 -2.33
N LEU A 162 -4.96 4.01 -1.94
CA LEU A 162 -4.35 4.55 -0.72
C LEU A 162 -5.15 4.22 0.55
N PHE A 163 -6.45 3.96 0.45
CA PHE A 163 -7.31 3.81 1.63
C PHE A 163 -8.24 2.61 1.57
N ASP A 164 -9.20 2.59 0.63
CA ASP A 164 -10.34 1.66 0.73
C ASP A 164 -9.92 0.18 0.68
N CYS A 165 -8.85 -0.16 -0.06
CA CYS A 165 -8.33 -1.53 -0.14
C CYS A 165 -7.56 -1.98 1.12
N ALA A 166 -6.98 -1.05 1.88
CA ALA A 166 -6.05 -1.34 2.98
C ALA A 166 -6.62 -1.02 4.37
N ALA A 167 -7.68 -0.21 4.50
CA ALA A 167 -8.21 0.24 5.78
C ALA A 167 -8.65 -0.89 6.72
N ARG A 168 -9.36 -1.90 6.20
CA ARG A 168 -9.80 -3.06 7.00
C ARG A 168 -8.65 -3.99 7.41
N PRO A 169 -7.71 -4.36 6.52
CA PRO A 169 -6.48 -5.06 6.87
C PRO A 169 -5.65 -4.32 7.92
N ALA A 170 -5.44 -3.02 7.72
CA ALA A 170 -4.65 -2.18 8.63
C ALA A 170 -5.29 -2.12 10.01
N TYR A 171 -6.62 -2.02 10.09
CA TYR A 171 -7.33 -2.07 11.37
C TYR A 171 -7.24 -3.44 12.04
N ALA A 172 -7.42 -4.54 11.30
CA ALA A 172 -7.26 -5.88 11.85
C ALA A 172 -5.84 -6.12 12.38
N PHE A 173 -4.82 -5.64 11.64
CA PHE A 173 -3.42 -5.63 12.07
C PHE A 173 -3.25 -4.81 13.36
N LEU A 174 -3.80 -3.60 13.41
CA LEU A 174 -3.75 -2.73 14.59
C LEU A 174 -4.37 -3.40 15.82
N GLU A 175 -5.57 -3.98 15.69
CA GLU A 175 -6.22 -4.73 16.78
C GLU A 175 -5.35 -5.90 17.24
N GLY A 176 -4.74 -6.62 16.29
CA GLY A 176 -3.82 -7.72 16.59
C GLY A 176 -2.60 -7.25 17.37
N PHE A 177 -2.01 -6.14 16.95
CA PHE A 177 -0.83 -5.55 17.58
C PHE A 177 -1.14 -5.10 19.02
N GLN A 178 -2.24 -4.36 19.20
CA GLN A 178 -2.69 -3.81 20.48
C GLN A 178 -3.05 -4.87 21.52
N ASN A 179 -3.34 -6.11 21.11
CA ASN A 179 -3.56 -7.23 22.03
C ASN A 179 -2.30 -7.68 22.79
N ILE A 180 -1.11 -7.29 22.32
CA ILE A 180 0.17 -7.74 22.87
C ILE A 180 0.94 -6.55 23.46
N CYS A 181 1.08 -5.46 22.71
CA CYS A 181 1.67 -4.23 23.21
C CYS A 181 0.98 -3.00 22.62
N SER A 182 1.09 -1.86 23.31
CA SER A 182 0.56 -0.60 22.80
C SER A 182 1.19 -0.30 21.44
N VAL A 183 0.36 -0.01 20.43
CA VAL A 183 0.85 0.43 19.12
C VAL A 183 1.70 1.71 19.24
N TRP A 184 1.51 2.49 20.29
CA TRP A 184 2.37 3.64 20.58
C TRP A 184 3.81 3.24 20.88
N ALA A 185 4.08 2.07 21.45
CA ALA A 185 5.47 1.61 21.59
C ALA A 185 6.17 1.48 20.23
N LEU A 186 5.43 1.20 19.16
CA LEU A 186 5.91 1.20 17.77
C LEU A 186 5.83 2.58 17.11
N LEU A 187 4.86 3.42 17.45
CA LEU A 187 4.61 4.69 16.75
C LEU A 187 5.19 5.94 17.43
N SER A 188 5.49 5.89 18.73
CA SER A 188 6.05 7.01 19.50
C SER A 188 7.58 7.05 19.46
N VAL A 189 8.22 5.91 19.19
CA VAL A 189 9.68 5.81 19.07
C VAL A 189 10.15 6.19 17.67
N PHE A 190 9.24 6.14 16.68
CA PHE A 190 9.61 6.16 15.27
C PHE A 190 8.82 7.20 14.45
N SER A 191 9.55 8.00 13.65
CA SER A 191 9.01 8.95 12.67
C SER A 191 8.14 8.24 11.61
N PRO A 192 7.11 8.88 11.01
CA PRO A 192 6.07 8.18 10.23
C PRO A 192 6.53 7.44 8.96
N ASP A 193 7.67 7.76 8.37
CA ASP A 193 7.95 7.39 6.97
C ASP A 193 8.83 6.14 6.77
N GLU A 194 9.86 5.90 7.59
CA GLU A 194 10.82 4.79 7.31
C GLU A 194 11.19 3.93 8.53
N GLU A 195 10.92 4.42 9.74
CA GLU A 195 11.52 3.83 10.95
C GLU A 195 10.74 2.65 11.54
N ALA A 196 9.43 2.51 11.26
CA ALA A 196 8.67 1.35 11.70
C ALA A 196 9.15 0.05 11.04
N ASN A 197 9.60 0.13 9.77
CA ASN A 197 10.26 -1.00 9.12
C ASN A 197 11.63 -1.25 9.73
N ILE A 198 12.41 -0.22 10.06
CA ILE A 198 13.71 -0.38 10.72
C ILE A 198 13.56 -1.06 12.08
N ALA A 199 12.58 -0.65 12.87
CA ALA A 199 12.30 -1.22 14.19
C ALA A 199 11.94 -2.71 14.15
N LEU A 200 11.13 -3.10 13.15
CA LEU A 200 10.65 -4.46 13.01
C LEU A 200 11.59 -5.36 12.21
N CYS A 201 12.29 -4.81 11.21
CA CYS A 201 13.05 -5.58 10.22
C CYS A 201 14.56 -5.35 10.29
N GLY A 202 15.01 -4.37 11.07
CA GLY A 202 16.38 -3.89 11.07
C GLY A 202 16.63 -2.85 9.98
N PRO A 203 17.81 -2.20 10.00
CA PRO A 203 18.18 -1.23 8.98
C PRO A 203 18.20 -1.86 7.59
N ASP A 204 17.91 -1.07 6.56
CA ASP A 204 18.03 -1.51 5.17
C ASP A 204 19.49 -1.77 4.74
N ILE A 205 20.45 -1.34 5.57
CA ILE A 205 21.85 -1.65 5.43
C ILE A 205 22.09 -3.07 5.99
N TYR A 206 21.83 -4.07 5.15
CA TYR A 206 22.68 -5.26 5.21
C TYR A 206 24.00 -4.85 4.58
N PRO A 207 25.14 -4.98 5.27
CA PRO A 207 26.43 -4.85 4.61
C PRO A 207 26.55 -6.07 3.69
N TRP A 208 26.08 -5.91 2.44
CA TRP A 208 26.28 -6.93 1.43
C TRP A 208 27.78 -7.16 1.33
N SER A 209 28.22 -8.40 1.35
CA SER A 209 29.61 -8.70 1.04
C SER A 209 29.84 -8.53 -0.47
N GLU A 210 31.08 -8.26 -0.87
CA GLU A 210 31.46 -8.24 -2.28
C GLU A 210 31.04 -9.56 -2.97
N GLN A 211 31.17 -10.68 -2.26
CA GLN A 211 30.80 -12.01 -2.77
C GLN A 211 29.29 -12.14 -3.01
N GLU A 212 28.44 -11.64 -2.11
CA GLU A 212 26.99 -11.67 -2.28
C GLU A 212 26.56 -10.80 -3.46
N LEU A 213 27.10 -9.58 -3.60
CA LEU A 213 26.81 -8.72 -4.75
C LEU A 213 27.27 -9.34 -6.06
N LEU A 214 28.50 -9.87 -6.13
CA LEU A 214 29.00 -10.55 -7.33
C LEU A 214 28.16 -11.79 -7.69
N SER A 215 27.63 -12.51 -6.71
CA SER A 215 26.76 -13.66 -6.95
C SER A 215 25.36 -13.28 -7.44
N ALA A 216 24.88 -12.07 -7.09
CA ALA A 216 23.58 -11.56 -7.49
C ALA A 216 23.61 -10.85 -8.86
N LEU A 217 24.77 -10.41 -9.32
CA LEU A 217 24.96 -9.76 -10.61
C LEU A 217 24.90 -10.76 -11.77
N ARG A 218 24.18 -10.38 -12.82
CA ARG A 218 24.26 -11.07 -14.12
C ARG A 218 25.23 -10.33 -15.02
N PHE A 219 26.27 -11.02 -15.45
CA PHE A 219 27.26 -10.47 -16.36
C PHE A 219 26.86 -10.77 -17.80
N ASP A 220 26.98 -9.78 -18.66
CA ASP A 220 26.73 -9.91 -20.11
C ASP A 220 27.97 -9.43 -20.88
N HIS A 221 28.02 -9.69 -22.18
CA HIS A 221 29.05 -9.19 -23.10
C HIS A 221 30.49 -9.55 -22.72
N GLY A 222 30.70 -10.76 -22.17
CA GLY A 222 32.03 -11.29 -21.84
C GLY A 222 32.59 -10.87 -20.49
N TYR A 223 31.84 -10.08 -19.70
CA TYR A 223 32.15 -9.88 -18.30
C TYR A 223 31.84 -11.13 -17.48
N THR A 224 32.60 -11.32 -16.41
CA THR A 224 32.36 -12.37 -15.40
C THR A 224 32.55 -11.79 -14.00
N SER A 225 32.21 -12.56 -12.97
CA SER A 225 32.48 -12.19 -11.57
C SER A 225 33.97 -12.01 -11.26
N GLU A 226 34.86 -12.48 -12.15
CA GLU A 226 36.31 -12.31 -12.01
C GLU A 226 36.85 -11.07 -12.73
N SER A 227 36.05 -10.41 -13.57
CA SER A 227 36.47 -9.21 -14.27
C SER A 227 36.80 -8.09 -13.29
N ALA A 228 37.95 -7.44 -13.48
CA ALA A 228 38.36 -6.30 -12.66
C ALA A 228 37.30 -5.18 -12.66
N THR A 229 36.64 -4.93 -13.80
CA THR A 229 35.55 -3.97 -13.91
C THR A 229 34.34 -4.33 -13.04
N ALA A 230 33.99 -5.63 -12.96
CA ALA A 230 32.89 -6.11 -12.13
C ALA A 230 33.20 -5.96 -10.64
N ARG A 231 34.41 -6.34 -10.21
CA ARG A 231 34.86 -6.17 -8.82
C ARG A 231 34.95 -4.69 -8.42
N ASN A 232 35.51 -3.85 -9.28
CA ASN A 232 35.59 -2.40 -9.04
C ASN A 232 34.19 -1.77 -8.93
N PHE A 233 33.23 -2.19 -9.76
CA PHE A 233 31.85 -1.73 -9.67
C PHE A 233 31.22 -2.11 -8.33
N VAL A 234 31.39 -3.35 -7.88
CA VAL A 234 30.89 -3.82 -6.58
C VAL A 234 31.57 -3.08 -5.43
N GLN A 235 32.87 -2.84 -5.49
CA GLN A 235 33.61 -2.06 -4.48
C GLN A 235 33.18 -0.60 -4.39
N CYS A 236 32.69 0.01 -5.48
CA CYS A 236 32.11 1.35 -5.44
C CYS A 236 30.66 1.38 -4.91
N ALA A 237 29.96 0.24 -4.91
CA ALA A 237 28.58 0.12 -4.46
C ALA A 237 28.43 -0.25 -2.97
N LEU A 238 29.52 -0.66 -2.33
CA LEU A 238 29.65 -0.94 -0.90
C LEU A 238 30.14 0.29 -0.13
#